data_AF-A0A8T4UWU8-F1
#
_entry.id   AF-A0A8T4UWU8-F1
#
_cell.length_a   1.000
_cell.length_b   1.000
_cell.length_c   1.000
_cell.angle_alpha   90.00
_cell.angle_beta   90.00
_cell.angle_gamma   90.00
#
_symmetry.space_group_name_H-M   'P 1'
#
loop_
_entity.id
_entity.type
_entity.pdbx_description
1 polymer ?
#
loop_
_entity_poly.entity_id
_entity_poly.type
_entity_poly.pdbx_seq_one_letter_code
_entity_poly.pdbx_strand_id
1 'polypeptide(L)'
;MFKRLLLTGVAAAGFILASQKISAISFDLNLETYLGWSDARVAIREYNEKKLQLLEEQKAENFTSPLCFDQSPRKTSSNLAVLLIDMQDGFLENISPKEKQVEISYQEDVLDFCDKNNIPVYVLEYAGQGNTTSTLRTKYQQLGSTRKLIKSHDDGFMKQTLPNSCAILVLKEFC
;
A
#
# COMPACT_ATOMS: atom_id res chain seq x y z
N MET A 1 -48.50 32.07 -7.37
CA MET A 1 -49.21 31.27 -8.41
C MET A 1 -48.18 30.93 -9.49
N PHE A 2 -47.28 29.97 -9.26
CA PHE A 2 -47.36 28.56 -9.67
C PHE A 2 -47.62 28.32 -11.17
N LYS A 3 -46.58 27.86 -11.89
CA LYS A 3 -46.52 26.87 -12.99
C LYS A 3 -45.03 26.76 -13.38
N ARG A 4 -44.23 25.74 -13.02
CA ARG A 4 -44.21 24.30 -13.40
C ARG A 4 -44.21 24.03 -14.91
N LEU A 5 -43.05 23.62 -15.43
CA LEU A 5 -42.80 22.41 -16.26
C LEU A 5 -41.25 22.25 -16.39
N LEU A 6 -40.54 21.35 -15.70
CA LEU A 6 -40.34 19.90 -15.94
C LEU A 6 -39.81 19.53 -17.35
N LEU A 7 -38.51 19.20 -17.40
CA LEU A 7 -37.89 18.14 -18.23
C LEU A 7 -36.57 17.73 -17.51
N THR A 8 -36.51 16.73 -16.62
CA THR A 8 -36.30 15.27 -16.79
C THR A 8 -35.11 14.81 -17.66
N GLY A 9 -34.24 13.99 -17.02
CA GLY A 9 -33.21 13.12 -17.62
C GLY A 9 -31.80 13.63 -17.30
N VAL A 10 -30.94 13.01 -16.48
CA VAL A 10 -30.68 11.58 -16.27
C VAL A 10 -30.20 11.37 -14.81
N ALA A 11 -30.86 10.47 -14.11
CA ALA A 11 -30.28 9.73 -13.00
C ALA A 11 -30.10 8.27 -13.48
N ALA A 12 -29.11 7.59 -12.90
CA ALA A 12 -28.85 6.14 -12.95
C ALA A 12 -27.95 5.59 -14.08
N ALA A 13 -26.65 5.52 -13.76
CA ALA A 13 -25.85 4.29 -13.78
C ALA A 13 -24.60 4.59 -12.92
N GLY A 14 -24.19 3.87 -11.89
CA GLY A 14 -24.52 2.55 -11.39
C GLY A 14 -23.26 2.08 -10.68
N PHE A 15 -23.32 1.97 -9.36
CA PHE A 15 -22.28 1.34 -8.55
C PHE A 15 -22.38 -0.19 -8.74
N ILE A 16 -21.21 -0.85 -8.78
CA ILE A 16 -20.93 -2.30 -8.63
C ILE A 16 -21.11 -3.22 -9.88
N LEU A 17 -20.01 -3.64 -10.51
CA LEU A 17 -19.39 -4.97 -10.35
C LEU A 17 -18.16 -5.17 -11.25
N ALA A 18 -17.11 -5.68 -10.61
CA ALA A 18 -16.07 -6.61 -11.07
C ALA A 18 -15.54 -6.55 -12.51
N SER A 19 -14.21 -6.45 -12.59
CA SER A 19 -13.35 -7.11 -13.57
C SER A 19 -13.67 -6.83 -15.04
N GLN A 20 -13.11 -5.74 -15.56
CA GLN A 20 -12.40 -5.72 -16.84
C GLN A 20 -11.67 -4.38 -17.00
N LYS A 21 -10.48 -4.42 -17.61
CA LYS A 21 -9.68 -3.25 -17.98
C LYS A 21 -10.55 -2.31 -18.82
N ILE A 22 -10.98 -1.19 -18.25
CA ILE A 22 -11.51 -0.06 -19.01
C ILE A 22 -10.45 1.03 -18.93
N SER A 23 -9.81 1.27 -20.07
CA SER A 23 -8.98 2.44 -20.32
C SER A 23 -9.78 3.70 -20.00
N ALA A 24 -9.21 4.55 -19.13
CA ALA A 24 -9.81 5.83 -18.75
C ALA A 24 -10.10 6.66 -20.00
N ILE A 25 -11.38 6.92 -20.27
CA ILE A 25 -11.80 7.91 -21.24
C ILE A 25 -11.59 9.26 -20.57
N SER A 26 -10.51 9.96 -20.94
CA SER A 26 -10.32 11.35 -20.55
C SER A 26 -11.24 12.24 -21.40
N PHE A 27 -12.30 12.75 -20.79
CA PHE A 27 -13.04 13.87 -21.37
C PHE A 27 -12.22 15.14 -21.15
N ASP A 28 -11.52 15.60 -22.19
CA ASP A 28 -10.86 16.90 -22.21
C ASP A 28 -11.93 17.99 -22.45
N LEU A 29 -12.61 18.36 -21.38
CA LEU A 29 -13.54 19.50 -21.39
C LEU A 29 -12.71 20.78 -21.36
N ASN A 30 -12.55 21.40 -22.53
CA ASN A 30 -11.90 22.70 -22.65
C ASN A 30 -12.80 23.81 -22.06
N LEU A 31 -12.70 23.99 -20.74
CA LEU A 31 -13.48 24.94 -19.94
C LEU A 31 -13.33 26.40 -20.41
N GLU A 32 -12.23 26.73 -21.09
CA GLU A 32 -11.97 28.09 -21.61
C GLU A 32 -12.99 28.53 -22.67
N THR A 33 -13.68 27.59 -23.30
CA THR A 33 -14.65 27.87 -24.36
C THR A 33 -16.02 28.30 -23.82
N TYR A 34 -16.33 27.99 -22.55
CA TYR A 34 -17.65 28.17 -21.97
C TYR A 34 -17.74 29.22 -20.87
N LEU A 35 -16.63 29.53 -20.22
CA LEU A 35 -16.52 30.55 -19.18
C LEU A 35 -15.49 31.58 -19.66
N GLY A 36 -15.79 32.88 -19.54
CA GLY A 36 -14.79 33.92 -19.84
C GLY A 36 -13.48 33.65 -19.09
N TRP A 37 -12.34 34.08 -19.64
CA TRP A 37 -11.00 33.74 -19.13
C TRP A 37 -10.78 34.07 -17.64
N SER A 38 -11.48 35.07 -17.10
CA SER A 38 -11.47 35.39 -15.68
C SER A 38 -12.12 34.29 -14.83
N ASP A 39 -13.26 33.79 -15.28
CA ASP A 39 -14.13 32.90 -14.50
C ASP A 39 -13.61 31.44 -14.59
N ALA A 40 -13.00 31.07 -15.72
CA ALA A 40 -12.32 29.79 -15.87
C ALA A 40 -11.12 29.66 -14.90
N ARG A 41 -10.35 30.72 -14.70
CA ARG A 41 -9.20 30.72 -13.76
C ARG A 41 -9.63 30.57 -12.31
N VAL A 42 -10.74 31.21 -11.93
CA VAL A 42 -11.31 31.06 -10.58
C VAL A 42 -11.78 29.63 -10.37
N ALA A 43 -12.53 29.06 -11.31
CA ALA A 43 -13.02 27.68 -11.22
C ALA A 43 -11.87 26.64 -11.17
N ILE A 44 -10.81 26.83 -11.96
CA ILE A 44 -9.63 25.95 -11.93
C ILE A 44 -8.90 26.04 -10.58
N ARG A 45 -8.77 27.25 -10.03
CA ARG A 45 -8.14 27.45 -8.73
C ARG A 45 -8.93 26.77 -7.61
N GLU A 46 -10.25 26.98 -7.56
CA GLU A 46 -11.12 26.36 -6.56
C GLU A 46 -11.13 24.82 -6.67
N TYR A 47 -11.10 24.28 -7.89
CA TYR A 47 -10.98 22.85 -8.11
C TYR A 47 -9.66 22.29 -7.58
N ASN A 48 -8.55 22.97 -7.86
CA ASN A 48 -7.22 22.54 -7.40
C ASN A 48 -7.08 22.63 -5.88
N GLU A 49 -7.62 23.68 -5.24
CA GLU A 49 -7.63 23.82 -3.78
C GLU A 49 -8.44 22.70 -3.11
N LYS A 50 -9.64 22.39 -3.61
CA LYS A 50 -10.44 21.25 -3.11
C LYS A 50 -9.77 19.90 -3.32
N LYS A 51 -9.11 19.72 -4.47
CA LYS A 51 -8.36 18.49 -4.77
C LYS A 51 -7.18 18.31 -3.81
N LEU A 52 -6.47 19.38 -3.47
CA LEU A 52 -5.40 19.34 -2.48
C LEU A 52 -5.94 18.96 -1.09
N GLN A 53 -7.04 19.59 -0.67
CA GLN A 53 -7.65 19.32 0.63
C GLN A 53 -8.11 17.87 0.75
N LEU A 54 -8.74 17.30 -0.28
CA LEU A 54 -9.14 15.89 -0.30
C LEU A 54 -7.93 14.94 -0.21
N LEU A 55 -6.81 15.30 -0.83
CA LEU A 55 -5.57 14.51 -0.74
C LEU A 55 -4.94 14.60 0.66
N GLU A 56 -5.04 15.75 1.32
CA GLU A 56 -4.57 15.92 2.71
C GLU A 56 -5.47 15.17 3.70
N GLU A 57 -6.79 15.20 3.52
CA GLU A 57 -7.76 14.43 4.30
C GLU A 57 -7.54 12.92 4.11
N GLN A 58 -7.36 12.45 2.87
CA GLN A 58 -7.02 11.04 2.61
C GLN A 58 -5.66 10.64 3.19
N LYS A 59 -4.67 11.53 3.18
CA LYS A 59 -3.39 11.28 3.85
C LYS A 59 -3.55 11.21 5.37
N ALA A 60 -4.39 12.07 5.96
CA ALA A 60 -4.66 12.06 7.40
C ALA A 60 -5.46 10.82 7.85
N GLU A 61 -6.40 10.35 7.04
CA GLU A 61 -7.16 9.12 7.29
C GLU A 61 -6.30 7.87 7.10
N ASN A 62 -5.43 7.84 6.08
CA ASN A 62 -4.53 6.72 5.86
C ASN A 62 -3.36 6.66 6.86
N PHE A 63 -3.00 7.76 7.52
CA PHE A 63 -1.98 7.76 8.58
C PHE A 63 -2.52 7.45 9.98
N THR A 64 -3.85 7.37 10.15
CA THR A 64 -4.47 7.10 11.47
C THR A 64 -5.06 5.70 11.60
N SER A 65 -4.97 4.87 10.56
CA SER A 65 -5.18 3.43 10.71
C SER A 65 -3.85 2.76 11.01
N PRO A 66 -3.44 2.56 12.29
CA PRO A 66 -2.43 1.56 12.57
C PRO A 66 -2.96 0.27 11.95
N LEU A 67 -2.19 -0.35 11.05
CA LEU A 67 -2.49 -1.62 10.38
C LEU A 67 -3.57 -2.37 11.14
N CYS A 68 -4.83 -2.23 10.72
CA CYS A 68 -5.96 -2.54 11.59
C CYS A 68 -6.16 -4.05 11.53
N PHE A 69 -5.29 -4.76 12.25
CA PHE A 69 -5.35 -6.20 12.37
C PHE A 69 -6.63 -6.52 13.16
N ASP A 70 -7.58 -7.13 12.47
CA ASP A 70 -8.81 -7.66 13.04
C ASP A 70 -8.48 -8.49 14.31
N GLN A 71 -8.82 -7.94 15.47
CA GLN A 71 -8.56 -8.52 16.80
C GLN A 71 -9.57 -9.61 17.18
N SER A 72 -10.39 -10.09 16.25
CA SER A 72 -11.30 -11.20 16.53
C SER A 72 -10.50 -12.44 17.00
N PRO A 73 -10.94 -13.14 18.07
CA PRO A 73 -10.24 -14.31 18.59
C PRO A 73 -10.27 -15.43 17.55
N ARG A 74 -9.15 -15.63 16.84
CA ARG A 74 -9.05 -16.59 15.73
C ARG A 74 -8.63 -17.99 16.21
N LYS A 75 -9.33 -18.98 15.64
CA LYS A 75 -9.09 -20.43 15.74
C LYS A 75 -7.62 -20.78 15.43
N THR A 76 -7.09 -21.70 16.22
CA THR A 76 -5.68 -22.12 16.38
C THR A 76 -5.04 -22.87 15.21
N SER A 77 -5.23 -22.44 13.96
CA SER A 77 -4.49 -23.00 12.81
C SER A 77 -4.45 -22.01 11.65
N SER A 78 -3.90 -20.81 11.85
CA SER A 78 -3.67 -19.90 10.72
C SER A 78 -2.48 -20.41 9.91
N ASN A 79 -2.72 -20.78 8.66
CA ASN A 79 -1.68 -21.05 7.65
C ASN A 79 -0.96 -19.75 7.22
N LEU A 80 -0.78 -18.80 8.13
CA LEU A 80 -0.29 -17.46 7.84
C LEU A 80 1.21 -17.39 8.17
N ALA A 81 1.96 -16.84 7.23
CA ALA A 81 3.35 -16.44 7.44
C ALA A 81 3.59 -15.06 6.84
N VAL A 82 4.54 -14.33 7.41
CA VAL A 82 5.01 -13.04 6.87
C VAL A 82 6.34 -13.24 6.17
N LEU A 83 6.51 -12.62 5.01
CA LEU A 83 7.75 -12.63 4.25
C LEU A 83 8.34 -11.21 4.19
N LEU A 84 9.48 -11.02 4.85
CA LEU A 84 10.29 -9.80 4.80
C LEU A 84 11.27 -9.90 3.62
N ILE A 85 11.08 -9.08 2.58
CA ILE A 85 11.80 -9.23 1.31
C ILE A 85 12.76 -8.06 1.09
N ASP A 86 14.01 -8.35 0.73
CA ASP A 86 14.97 -7.41 0.13
C ASP A 86 15.19 -6.11 0.94
N MET A 87 14.97 -6.15 2.27
CA MET A 87 15.24 -5.03 3.20
C MET A 87 16.74 -4.86 3.52
N GLN A 88 17.61 -5.05 2.53
CA GLN A 88 19.06 -4.94 2.67
C GLN A 88 19.53 -3.51 2.38
N ASP A 89 20.63 -3.08 3.00
CA ASP A 89 21.14 -1.71 2.82
C ASP A 89 21.36 -1.34 1.35
N GLY A 90 21.87 -2.27 0.53
CA GLY A 90 22.11 -2.08 -0.91
C GLY A 90 20.86 -1.71 -1.72
N PHE A 91 19.68 -2.22 -1.34
CA PHE A 91 18.41 -1.85 -1.99
C PHE A 91 17.87 -0.51 -1.51
N LEU A 92 18.30 -0.05 -0.34
CA LEU A 92 17.82 1.16 0.31
C LEU A 92 18.79 2.35 0.12
N GLU A 93 19.78 2.25 -0.75
CA GLU A 93 20.78 3.31 -0.98
C GLU A 93 20.21 4.53 -1.73
N ASN A 94 19.19 4.30 -2.57
CA ASN A 94 18.61 5.34 -3.43
C ASN A 94 17.37 6.03 -2.83
N ILE A 95 16.95 5.63 -1.63
CA ILE A 95 15.84 6.28 -0.92
C ILE A 95 16.37 7.31 0.08
N SER A 96 15.60 8.35 0.36
CA SER A 96 16.05 9.37 1.31
C SER A 96 16.22 8.76 2.71
N PRO A 97 17.14 9.26 3.55
CA PRO A 97 17.31 8.75 4.92
C PRO A 97 16.02 8.78 5.75
N LYS A 98 15.16 9.79 5.49
CA LYS A 98 13.86 9.92 6.14
C LYS A 98 12.89 8.82 5.71
N GLU A 99 12.73 8.58 4.42
CA GLU A 99 11.88 7.51 3.90
C GLU A 99 12.39 6.14 4.34
N LYS A 100 13.72 5.92 4.30
CA LYS A 100 14.35 4.71 4.82
C LYS A 100 14.00 4.45 6.28
N GLN A 101 14.04 5.47 7.12
CA GLN A 101 13.70 5.35 8.53
C GLN A 101 12.22 5.03 8.74
N VAL A 102 11.32 5.65 7.96
CA VAL A 102 9.88 5.38 8.00
C VAL A 102 9.59 3.94 7.58
N GLU A 103 10.18 3.47 6.48
CA GLU A 103 10.00 2.10 6.00
C GLU A 103 10.51 1.08 7.02
N ILE A 104 11.69 1.29 7.60
CA ILE A 104 12.22 0.45 8.68
C ILE A 104 11.24 0.41 9.85
N SER A 105 10.70 1.55 10.28
CA SER A 105 9.74 1.63 11.39
C SER A 105 8.47 0.81 11.10
N TYR A 106 7.93 0.86 9.89
CA TYR A 106 6.76 0.05 9.54
C TYR A 106 7.06 -1.45 9.56
N GLN A 107 8.21 -1.86 9.03
CA GLN A 107 8.61 -3.27 9.11
C GLN A 107 8.84 -3.70 10.56
N GLU A 108 9.36 -2.82 11.42
CA GLU A 108 9.49 -3.08 12.85
C GLU A 108 8.13 -3.32 13.52
N ASP A 109 7.11 -2.52 13.21
CA ASP A 109 5.76 -2.68 13.74
C ASP A 109 5.13 -4.03 13.33
N VAL A 110 5.39 -4.46 12.09
CA VAL A 110 4.92 -5.76 11.61
C VAL A 110 5.64 -6.91 12.31
N LEU A 111 6.94 -6.81 12.55
CA LEU A 111 7.68 -7.83 13.30
C LEU A 111 7.17 -7.94 14.74
N ASP A 112 6.84 -6.82 15.40
CA ASP A 112 6.22 -6.83 16.72
C ASP A 112 4.84 -7.49 16.71
N PHE A 113 4.05 -7.24 15.67
CA PHE A 113 2.77 -7.92 15.50
C PHE A 113 2.95 -9.43 15.32
N CYS A 114 3.94 -9.84 14.52
CA CYS A 114 4.23 -11.26 14.30
C CYS A 114 4.65 -11.95 15.60
N ASP A 115 5.50 -11.32 16.40
CA ASP A 115 5.94 -11.86 17.70
C ASP A 115 4.75 -12.10 18.64
N LYS A 116 3.95 -11.05 18.86
CA LYS A 116 2.78 -11.08 19.75
C LYS A 116 1.77 -12.15 19.38
N ASN A 117 1.66 -12.46 18.09
CA ASN A 117 0.68 -13.39 17.54
C ASN A 117 1.28 -14.75 17.14
N ASN A 118 2.56 -15.00 17.47
CA ASN A 118 3.28 -16.22 17.10
C ASN A 118 3.21 -16.54 15.59
N ILE A 119 3.29 -15.51 14.74
CA ILE A 119 3.26 -15.65 13.29
C ILE A 119 4.69 -15.90 12.80
N PRO A 120 4.96 -16.98 12.05
CA PRO A 120 6.29 -17.26 11.52
C PRO A 120 6.71 -16.20 10.51
N VAL A 121 7.98 -15.77 10.62
CA VAL A 121 8.60 -14.80 9.71
C VAL A 121 9.65 -15.47 8.84
N TYR A 122 9.56 -15.25 7.54
CA TYR A 122 10.59 -15.62 6.59
C TYR A 122 11.30 -14.37 6.12
N VAL A 123 12.63 -14.37 6.17
CA VAL A 123 13.47 -13.28 5.69
C VAL A 123 14.08 -13.71 4.37
N LEU A 124 13.81 -12.99 3.31
CA LEU A 124 14.31 -13.26 1.97
C LEU A 124 15.27 -12.15 1.55
N GLU A 125 16.54 -12.51 1.37
CA GLU A 125 17.60 -11.59 0.97
C GLU A 125 18.15 -11.96 -0.41
N TYR A 126 18.56 -10.96 -1.19
CA TYR A 126 19.27 -11.14 -2.45
C TYR A 126 20.78 -11.31 -2.23
N ALA A 127 21.35 -12.31 -2.90
CA ALA A 127 22.77 -12.61 -2.84
C ALA A 127 23.61 -11.45 -3.39
N GLY A 128 24.60 -11.01 -2.62
CA GLY A 128 25.50 -9.92 -3.02
C GLY A 128 25.03 -8.51 -2.66
N GLN A 129 23.82 -8.34 -2.09
CA GLN A 129 23.28 -7.03 -1.68
C GLN A 129 23.50 -6.72 -0.18
N GLY A 130 24.40 -7.45 0.47
CA GLY A 130 24.65 -7.32 1.91
C GLY A 130 23.66 -8.11 2.76
N ASN A 131 23.33 -7.61 3.95
CA ASN A 131 22.34 -8.21 4.85
C ASN A 131 21.16 -7.26 5.03
N THR A 132 20.03 -7.78 5.52
CA THR A 132 18.94 -6.92 6.03
C THR A 132 19.50 -5.89 7.01
N THR A 133 18.94 -4.67 7.01
CA THR A 133 19.37 -3.56 7.88
C THR A 133 19.58 -4.02 9.32
N SER A 134 20.59 -3.46 10.00
CA SER A 134 20.97 -3.89 11.35
C SER A 134 19.81 -3.83 12.35
N THR A 135 18.93 -2.84 12.21
CA THR A 135 17.73 -2.65 13.02
C THR A 135 16.77 -3.82 12.87
N LEU A 136 16.31 -4.10 11.63
CA LEU A 136 15.37 -5.19 11.37
C LEU A 136 15.98 -6.56 11.65
N ARG A 137 17.28 -6.74 11.39
CA ARG A 137 18.01 -7.97 11.72
C ARG A 137 18.00 -8.26 13.21
N THR A 138 18.33 -7.27 14.03
CA THR A 138 18.31 -7.43 15.49
C THR A 138 16.93 -7.85 15.96
N LYS A 139 15.89 -7.24 15.39
CA LYS A 139 14.49 -7.52 15.73
C LYS A 139 14.05 -8.93 15.33
N TYR A 140 14.24 -9.33 14.07
CA TYR A 140 13.80 -10.67 13.65
C TYR A 140 14.59 -11.81 14.27
N GLN A 141 15.83 -11.56 14.72
CA GLN A 141 16.66 -12.55 15.43
C GLN A 141 16.17 -12.83 16.85
N GLN A 142 15.39 -11.92 17.43
CA GLN A 142 14.78 -12.09 18.74
C GLN A 142 13.47 -12.88 18.68
N LEU A 143 12.87 -13.02 17.50
CA LEU A 143 11.63 -13.78 17.30
C LEU A 143 11.90 -15.29 17.45
N GLY A 144 10.99 -15.99 18.12
CA GLY A 144 11.10 -17.44 18.32
C GLY A 144 10.95 -18.29 17.05
N SER A 145 10.42 -17.72 15.95
CA SER A 145 10.12 -18.44 14.71
C SER A 145 10.47 -17.62 13.47
N THR A 146 11.78 -17.53 13.18
CA THR A 146 12.30 -16.87 11.98
C THR A 146 13.14 -17.81 11.12
N ARG A 147 12.96 -17.75 9.80
CA ARG A 147 13.82 -18.45 8.84
C ARG A 147 14.36 -17.50 7.78
N LYS A 148 15.68 -17.47 7.62
CA LYS A 148 16.35 -16.71 6.57
C LYS A 148 16.58 -17.56 5.31
N LEU A 149 16.36 -16.95 4.15
CA LEU A 149 16.58 -17.52 2.82
C LEU A 149 17.36 -16.50 1.97
N ILE A 150 18.29 -16.99 1.17
CA ILE A 150 19.11 -16.15 0.27
C ILE A 150 18.82 -16.55 -1.17
N LYS A 151 18.29 -15.63 -1.97
CA LYS A 151 17.98 -15.81 -3.40
C LYS A 151 19.06 -15.22 -4.28
N SER A 152 19.29 -15.84 -5.43
CA SER A 152 20.18 -15.33 -6.49
C SER A 152 19.43 -14.89 -7.74
N HIS A 153 18.10 -14.88 -7.69
CA HIS A 153 17.21 -14.49 -8.78
C HIS A 153 16.18 -13.51 -8.24
N ASP A 154 15.57 -12.71 -9.12
CA ASP A 154 14.60 -11.69 -8.71
C ASP A 154 13.32 -12.33 -8.18
N ASP A 155 12.94 -13.48 -8.75
CA ASP A 155 11.84 -14.31 -8.27
C ASP A 155 12.24 -15.05 -6.98
N GLY A 156 11.59 -14.66 -5.89
CA GLY A 156 11.76 -15.23 -4.55
C GLY A 156 11.26 -16.67 -4.39
N PHE A 157 10.45 -17.15 -5.32
CA PHE A 157 9.84 -18.48 -5.29
C PHE A 157 10.55 -19.47 -6.23
N MET A 158 11.31 -18.97 -7.20
CA MET A 158 12.08 -19.80 -8.10
C MET A 158 13.18 -20.57 -7.34
N LYS A 159 13.06 -21.90 -7.36
CA LYS A 159 14.03 -22.87 -6.79
C LYS A 159 14.17 -22.88 -5.26
N GLN A 160 13.41 -22.07 -4.53
CA GLN A 160 13.43 -22.11 -3.07
C GLN A 160 12.25 -22.90 -2.53
N THR A 161 12.53 -23.78 -1.56
CA THR A 161 11.53 -24.60 -0.85
C THR A 161 10.79 -23.73 0.18
N LEU A 162 10.02 -22.75 -0.28
CA LEU A 162 8.95 -22.22 0.56
C LEU A 162 7.92 -23.35 0.76
N PRO A 163 7.43 -23.58 1.98
CA PRO A 163 6.42 -24.63 2.20
C PRO A 163 5.18 -24.35 1.34
N ASN A 164 4.79 -25.30 0.50
CA ASN A 164 3.64 -25.18 -0.42
C ASN A 164 2.30 -24.90 0.29
N SER A 165 2.24 -24.99 1.62
CA SER A 165 1.03 -24.90 2.44
C SER A 165 0.85 -23.56 3.17
N CYS A 166 1.77 -22.59 3.03
CA CYS A 166 1.64 -21.30 3.70
C CYS A 166 0.96 -20.26 2.80
N ALA A 167 -0.08 -19.61 3.31
CA ALA A 167 -0.52 -18.32 2.79
C ALA A 167 0.53 -17.28 3.19
N ILE A 168 1.24 -16.76 2.19
CA ILE A 168 2.32 -15.80 2.39
C ILE A 168 1.75 -14.40 2.21
N LEU A 169 1.80 -13.60 3.28
CA LEU A 169 1.61 -12.16 3.15
C LEU A 169 2.95 -11.55 2.71
N VAL A 170 2.98 -11.07 1.47
CA VAL A 170 4.12 -10.33 0.93
C VAL A 170 3.95 -8.86 1.27
N LEU A 171 4.82 -8.35 2.13
CA LEU A 171 4.90 -6.92 2.41
C LEU A 171 5.90 -6.35 1.42
N LYS A 172 5.38 -5.82 0.32
CA LYS A 172 6.19 -5.10 -0.65
C LYS A 172 5.43 -3.86 -1.07
N GLU A 173 5.77 -2.73 -0.46
CA GLU A 173 5.45 -1.43 -1.03
C GLU A 173 6.77 -0.70 -1.26
N PHE A 174 7.13 -0.53 -2.54
CA PHE A 174 8.09 0.49 -2.97
C PHE A 174 7.31 1.37 -3.95
N CYS A 175 7.04 2.63 -3.56
CA CYS A 175 6.53 3.68 -4.46
C CYS A 175 7.61 4.10 -5.46
#